data_AF-W9WH37-F1
#
_entry.id   AF-W9WH37-F1
#
_cell.length_a   1.000
_cell.length_b   1.000
_cell.length_c   1.000
_cell.angle_alpha   90.00
_cell.angle_beta   90.00
_cell.angle_gamma   90.00
#
_symmetry.space_group_name_H-M   'P 1'
#
loop_
_entity.id
_entity.type
_entity.pdbx_description
1 polymer ?
#
loop_
_entity_poly.entity_id
_entity_poly.type
_entity_poly.pdbx_seq_one_letter_code
_entity_poly.pdbx_strand_id
1 'polypeptide(L)'
;MDSMGKDQALIKIISLLLNTDHLEPLDSIVPIRELLGRLQEFGELASEVHRELTRIALAYNMASEGLVPAPAADWKGDSDVNPNFRTLGKISPPVMRKIEPFGAQFLAYARRKRHGRTFSEDQRIEALKKVKKSEDDDDGEISEPEDPLMLARDAKDWKGQDHYAVLGLSKYRYKATDEQIKKAHRKKVLKHHPDKKAAAGQSDENDSFFKCIQRAYEILTDPVKRRQWDSVDEAADVEPPTKKDMQKPGNFYKKWNAVFQSEARFSKKTPVPMLGDESSTREEVEEFYDFWYNFDSWRTFEYLDEDVPDDNEGRDHKRHIEKKNANARRKRKTEDTARLRKLVDDCLSYDERIKKFRKAANADKNKKRLEKEAAAKREAEEKQRAKEEEERKKKEEEEKLKADKEAAKKVKEAAKNAVKKNKRVVKSSVKDVNYFSVGEASPKQIDDVLNDVDKLLGNVDADELAELVSKLNVAGKDAAKVKEVFSETTGSLVGAGKLKEGDLKVLK
;
A
#
# COMPACT_ATOMS: atom_id res chain seq x y z
N MET A 1 0.46 88.82 -67.07
CA MET A 1 1.93 88.85 -67.12
C MET A 1 2.47 88.29 -65.81
N ASP A 2 2.45 86.96 -65.58
CA ASP A 2 3.10 86.38 -64.39
C ASP A 2 3.37 84.86 -64.46
N SER A 3 3.53 84.27 -65.65
CA SER A 3 3.91 82.84 -65.80
C SER A 3 5.34 82.63 -66.33
N MET A 4 5.93 83.59 -67.04
CA MET A 4 7.33 83.47 -67.51
C MET A 4 8.38 83.76 -66.41
N GLY A 5 8.01 84.45 -65.33
CA GLY A 5 8.93 84.78 -64.23
C GLY A 5 9.16 83.64 -63.22
N LYS A 6 8.18 82.75 -63.04
CA LYS A 6 8.25 81.64 -62.07
C LYS A 6 9.07 80.46 -62.62
N ASP A 7 8.97 80.20 -63.92
CA ASP A 7 9.74 79.14 -64.59
C ASP A 7 11.23 79.50 -64.71
N GLN A 8 11.56 80.77 -64.97
CA GLN A 8 12.96 81.23 -64.96
C GLN A 8 13.59 81.20 -63.56
N ALA A 9 12.80 81.41 -62.49
CA ALA A 9 13.28 81.29 -61.12
C ALA A 9 13.54 79.83 -60.73
N LEU A 10 12.67 78.91 -61.16
CA LEU A 10 12.82 77.48 -60.90
C LEU A 10 14.04 76.90 -61.65
N ILE A 11 14.24 77.29 -62.91
CA ILE A 11 15.40 76.87 -63.72
C ILE A 11 16.71 77.40 -63.16
N LYS A 12 16.74 78.64 -62.63
CA LYS A 12 17.94 79.19 -61.96
C LYS A 12 18.27 78.47 -60.65
N ILE A 13 17.27 78.06 -59.88
CA ILE A 13 17.46 77.33 -58.62
C ILE A 13 17.96 75.91 -58.89
N ILE A 14 17.43 75.24 -59.92
CA ILE A 14 17.88 73.90 -60.35
C ILE A 14 19.31 73.96 -60.92
N SER A 15 19.64 75.00 -61.70
CA SER A 15 20.99 75.21 -62.25
C SER A 15 22.03 75.59 -61.19
N LEU A 16 21.62 76.19 -60.06
CA LEU A 16 22.51 76.52 -58.93
C LEU A 16 22.77 75.33 -58.00
N LEU A 17 21.85 74.37 -57.94
CA LEU A 17 21.96 73.17 -57.10
C LEU A 17 22.76 72.03 -57.77
N LEU A 18 22.93 72.05 -59.09
CA LEU A 18 23.56 70.99 -59.88
C LEU A 18 24.92 71.40 -60.47
N ASN A 19 25.77 72.06 -59.70
CA ASN A 19 27.10 72.48 -60.16
C ASN A 19 28.06 71.27 -60.31
N THR A 20 27.83 70.45 -61.34
CA THR A 20 28.77 69.52 -61.97
C THR A 20 28.45 69.47 -63.46
N ASP A 21 29.38 69.98 -64.25
CA ASP A 21 29.43 69.90 -65.70
C ASP A 21 29.41 68.44 -66.17
N HIS A 22 28.25 67.95 -66.64
CA HIS A 22 28.05 67.01 -67.75
C HIS A 22 26.61 66.46 -67.73
N LEU A 23 25.79 66.88 -68.70
CA LEU A 23 24.50 66.24 -69.01
C LEU A 23 24.64 65.46 -70.32
N GLU A 24 24.72 64.13 -70.21
CA GLU A 24 24.25 63.22 -71.26
C GLU A 24 22.71 63.04 -71.15
N PRO A 25 22.02 62.58 -72.21
CA PRO A 25 20.56 62.69 -72.31
C PRO A 25 19.80 61.79 -71.33
N LEU A 26 18.67 62.30 -70.86
CA LEU A 26 17.68 61.66 -70.00
C LEU A 26 17.10 60.38 -70.60
N ASP A 27 17.54 59.22 -70.12
CA ASP A 27 16.83 57.93 -70.22
C ASP A 27 16.94 57.16 -68.89
N SER A 28 16.30 57.66 -67.82
CA SER A 28 15.82 56.85 -66.69
C SER A 28 14.99 57.70 -65.73
N ILE A 29 13.67 57.70 -65.92
CA ILE A 29 12.75 58.32 -64.98
C ILE A 29 12.61 57.39 -63.77
N VAL A 30 13.36 57.66 -62.71
CA VAL A 30 13.00 57.28 -61.33
C VAL A 30 11.61 57.87 -61.06
N PRO A 31 10.61 57.10 -60.58
CA PRO A 31 9.24 57.56 -60.49
C PRO A 31 9.15 58.80 -59.60
N ILE A 32 8.53 59.85 -60.12
CA ILE A 32 8.34 61.18 -59.50
C ILE A 32 7.87 61.10 -58.02
N ARG A 33 7.19 60.02 -57.63
CA ARG A 33 6.76 59.73 -56.26
C ARG A 33 7.92 59.51 -55.27
N GLU A 34 9.02 58.93 -55.71
CA GLU A 34 10.22 58.66 -54.91
C GLU A 34 11.05 59.95 -54.72
N LEU A 35 11.09 60.80 -55.76
CA LEU A 35 11.64 62.15 -55.69
C LEU A 35 10.81 63.08 -54.79
N LEU A 36 9.48 63.00 -54.86
CA LEU A 36 8.58 63.75 -53.97
C LEU A 36 8.66 63.26 -52.52
N GLY A 37 8.78 61.95 -52.29
CA GLY A 37 9.02 61.39 -50.95
C GLY A 37 10.35 61.86 -50.36
N ARG A 38 11.43 61.86 -51.16
CA ARG A 38 12.73 62.42 -50.76
C ARG A 38 12.67 63.91 -50.50
N LEU A 39 11.90 64.69 -51.28
CA LEU A 39 11.68 66.12 -51.06
C LEU A 39 10.88 66.40 -49.78
N GLN A 40 9.89 65.55 -49.46
CA GLN A 40 9.12 65.66 -48.22
C GLN A 40 9.95 65.29 -47.00
N GLU A 41 10.74 64.22 -47.07
CA GLU A 41 11.73 63.87 -46.04
C GLU A 41 12.80 64.97 -45.90
N PHE A 42 13.23 65.61 -46.99
CA PHE A 42 14.13 66.76 -46.93
C PHE A 42 13.47 67.98 -46.30
N GLY A 43 12.17 68.21 -46.54
CA GLY A 43 11.40 69.28 -45.93
C GLY A 43 11.17 69.09 -44.43
N GLU A 44 10.91 67.85 -44.00
CA GLU A 44 10.82 67.47 -42.59
C GLU A 44 12.19 67.56 -41.91
N LEU A 45 13.25 67.03 -42.53
CA LEU A 45 14.62 67.12 -42.01
C LEU A 45 15.12 68.56 -41.96
N ALA A 46 14.82 69.39 -42.97
CA ALA A 46 15.15 70.82 -42.98
C ALA A 46 14.33 71.58 -41.94
N SER A 47 13.09 71.20 -41.69
CA SER A 47 12.27 71.76 -40.60
C SER A 47 12.79 71.36 -39.23
N GLU A 48 13.22 70.11 -39.05
CA GLU A 48 13.83 69.61 -37.81
C GLU A 48 15.19 70.27 -37.56
N VAL A 49 16.03 70.38 -38.60
CA VAL A 49 17.31 71.09 -38.56
C VAL A 49 17.10 72.58 -38.33
N HIS A 50 16.09 73.22 -38.93
CA HIS A 50 15.75 74.61 -38.64
C HIS A 50 15.26 74.78 -37.21
N ARG A 51 14.45 73.84 -36.69
CA ARG A 51 13.95 73.87 -35.30
C ARG A 51 15.08 73.64 -34.29
N GLU A 52 16.02 72.76 -34.60
CA GLU A 52 17.22 72.52 -33.79
C GLU A 52 18.26 73.64 -33.93
N LEU A 53 18.48 74.21 -35.12
CA LEU A 53 19.29 75.42 -35.29
C LEU A 53 18.65 76.63 -34.59
N THR A 54 17.33 76.73 -34.58
CA THR A 54 16.60 77.77 -33.84
C THR A 54 16.69 77.54 -32.33
N ARG A 55 16.62 76.29 -31.86
CA ARG A 55 16.89 75.93 -30.46
C ARG A 55 18.33 76.19 -30.06
N ILE A 56 19.30 75.88 -30.92
CA ILE A 56 20.72 76.14 -30.71
C ILE A 56 20.98 77.65 -30.76
N ALA A 57 20.35 78.40 -31.66
CA ALA A 57 20.44 79.86 -31.71
C ALA A 57 19.76 80.53 -30.50
N LEU A 58 18.63 80.00 -30.02
CA LEU A 58 18.01 80.40 -28.75
C LEU A 58 18.92 80.06 -27.57
N ALA A 59 19.49 78.85 -27.52
CA ALA A 59 20.43 78.44 -26.47
C ALA A 59 21.74 79.23 -26.51
N TYR A 60 22.20 79.63 -27.70
CA TYR A 60 23.39 80.46 -27.90
C TYR A 60 23.10 81.92 -27.52
N ASN A 61 21.94 82.47 -27.90
CA ASN A 61 21.48 83.78 -27.43
C ASN A 61 21.30 83.79 -25.89
N MET A 62 20.70 82.74 -25.33
CA MET A 62 20.56 82.54 -23.89
C MET A 62 21.89 82.33 -23.16
N ALA A 63 22.93 81.86 -23.85
CA ALA A 63 24.28 81.71 -23.29
C ALA A 63 25.15 82.96 -23.47
N SER A 64 24.83 83.82 -24.46
CA SER A 64 25.56 85.06 -24.76
C SER A 64 25.04 86.28 -24.00
N GLU A 65 23.78 86.27 -23.57
CA GLU A 65 23.23 87.25 -22.63
C GLU A 65 23.17 86.61 -21.24
N GLY A 66 23.98 87.12 -20.30
CA GLY A 66 24.11 86.61 -18.94
C GLY A 66 22.77 86.19 -18.33
N LEU A 67 22.70 84.92 -17.93
CA LEU A 67 21.50 84.11 -17.66
C LEU A 67 20.57 84.57 -16.51
N VAL A 68 20.66 85.82 -16.05
CA VAL A 68 19.71 86.44 -15.12
C VAL A 68 19.68 87.93 -15.46
N PRO A 69 18.51 88.55 -15.71
CA PRO A 69 18.44 90.00 -15.87
C PRO A 69 19.07 90.67 -14.65
N ALA A 70 19.89 91.72 -14.87
CA ALA A 70 20.48 92.45 -13.77
C ALA A 70 19.36 92.93 -12.83
N PRO A 71 19.49 92.74 -11.50
CA PRO A 71 18.47 93.21 -10.57
C PRO A 71 18.28 94.72 -10.73
N ALA A 72 17.08 95.20 -10.43
CA ALA A 72 16.74 96.62 -10.55
C ALA A 72 17.74 97.51 -9.79
N ALA A 73 17.96 98.74 -10.26
CA ALA A 73 19.08 99.57 -9.79
C ALA A 73 19.05 99.89 -8.28
N ASP A 74 17.87 99.78 -7.66
CA ASP A 74 17.57 99.92 -6.23
C ASP A 74 17.92 98.67 -5.39
N TRP A 75 18.31 97.56 -6.03
CA TRP A 75 18.70 96.28 -5.43
C TRP A 75 20.22 96.07 -5.45
N LYS A 76 20.98 97.16 -5.31
CA LYS A 76 22.44 97.09 -5.10
C LYS A 76 22.73 96.97 -3.60
N GLY A 77 23.18 95.77 -3.20
CA GLY A 77 23.75 95.56 -1.87
C GLY A 77 24.96 96.48 -1.64
N ASP A 78 25.11 96.96 -0.42
CA ASP A 78 26.02 98.02 0.05
C ASP A 78 25.61 99.48 -0.28
N SER A 79 24.31 99.78 -0.23
CA SER A 79 23.84 101.17 -0.09
C SER A 79 22.93 101.33 1.12
N ASP A 80 23.09 102.42 1.88
CA ASP A 80 22.38 102.74 3.15
C ASP A 80 20.85 102.87 3.01
N VAL A 81 20.31 102.65 1.82
CA VAL A 81 18.90 102.82 1.47
C VAL A 81 18.10 101.51 1.60
N ASN A 82 18.74 100.34 1.63
CA ASN A 82 18.01 99.06 1.72
C ASN A 82 18.74 97.99 2.59
N PRO A 83 18.56 98.00 3.93
CA PRO A 83 19.35 97.18 4.87
C PRO A 83 19.05 95.66 4.82
N ASN A 84 18.06 95.21 4.04
CA ASN A 84 17.59 93.81 4.06
C ASN A 84 18.07 92.95 2.86
N PHE A 85 18.91 93.46 1.95
CA PHE A 85 19.40 92.69 0.80
C PHE A 85 20.91 92.38 0.90
N ARG A 86 21.27 91.09 0.99
CA ARG A 86 22.65 90.58 1.05
C ARG A 86 22.92 89.54 -0.04
N THR A 87 24.01 89.69 -0.78
CA THR A 87 24.47 88.73 -1.81
C THR A 87 25.09 87.49 -1.16
N LEU A 88 24.55 86.30 -1.47
CA LEU A 88 24.94 85.02 -0.83
C LEU A 88 26.02 84.22 -1.58
N GLY A 89 26.28 84.49 -2.87
CA GLY A 89 27.27 83.76 -3.67
C GLY A 89 27.14 84.00 -5.18
N LYS A 90 28.05 83.41 -5.98
CA LYS A 90 28.05 83.50 -7.45
C LYS A 90 27.76 82.13 -8.08
N ILE A 91 27.03 82.10 -9.20
CA ILE A 91 26.69 80.87 -9.94
C ILE A 91 27.95 80.30 -10.63
N SER A 92 28.11 78.98 -10.62
CA SER A 92 29.22 78.30 -11.31
C SER A 92 29.08 78.37 -12.84
N PRO A 93 30.18 78.49 -13.60
CA PRO A 93 30.12 78.59 -15.05
C PRO A 93 29.58 77.30 -15.72
N PRO A 94 28.97 77.40 -16.91
CA PRO A 94 28.44 76.24 -17.63
C PRO A 94 29.56 75.29 -18.08
N VAL A 95 29.27 73.98 -18.04
CA VAL A 95 30.22 72.93 -18.44
C VAL A 95 29.68 72.20 -19.68
N MET A 96 30.44 72.26 -20.78
CA MET A 96 30.14 71.49 -21.99
C MET A 96 30.48 70.01 -21.77
N ARG A 97 29.54 69.12 -22.13
CA ARG A 97 29.73 67.66 -22.09
C ARG A 97 29.44 67.06 -23.46
N LYS A 98 30.27 66.10 -23.88
CA LYS A 98 30.05 65.31 -25.08
C LYS A 98 29.07 64.18 -24.75
N ILE A 99 27.94 64.13 -25.46
CA ILE A 99 26.94 63.07 -25.31
C ILE A 99 27.09 62.12 -26.49
N GLU A 100 27.23 60.82 -26.21
CA GLU A 100 27.26 59.79 -27.24
C GLU A 100 25.86 59.18 -27.40
N PRO A 101 25.40 58.94 -28.64
CA PRO A 101 24.10 58.32 -28.86
C PRO A 101 24.16 56.86 -28.44
N PHE A 102 23.38 56.49 -27.43
CA PHE A 102 23.29 55.12 -26.94
C PHE A 102 21.82 54.67 -26.87
N GLY A 103 21.61 53.35 -26.85
CA GLY A 103 20.31 52.75 -26.62
C GLY A 103 19.66 52.12 -27.86
N ALA A 104 18.52 51.47 -27.63
CA ALA A 104 17.86 50.60 -28.62
C ALA A 104 17.50 51.33 -29.92
N GLN A 105 17.07 52.59 -29.82
CA GLN A 105 16.65 53.38 -30.99
C GLN A 105 17.82 53.75 -31.90
N PHE A 106 18.98 54.11 -31.31
CA PHE A 106 20.19 54.37 -32.08
C PHE A 106 20.69 53.10 -32.79
N LEU A 107 20.68 51.95 -32.09
CA LEU A 107 21.04 50.67 -32.68
C LEU A 107 20.09 50.26 -33.82
N ALA A 108 18.78 50.52 -33.68
CA ALA A 108 17.80 50.29 -34.74
C ALA A 108 18.03 51.22 -35.95
N TYR A 109 18.38 52.49 -35.73
CA TYR A 109 18.78 53.40 -36.81
C TYR A 109 20.06 52.93 -37.52
N ALA A 110 21.11 52.59 -36.77
CA ALA A 110 22.37 52.11 -37.32
C ALA A 110 22.19 50.80 -38.11
N ARG A 111 21.35 49.87 -37.62
CA ARG A 111 20.99 48.64 -38.32
C ARG A 111 20.30 48.92 -39.66
N ARG A 112 19.27 49.77 -39.66
CA ARG A 112 18.55 50.18 -40.88
C ARG A 112 19.51 50.78 -41.91
N LYS A 113 20.36 51.71 -41.48
CA LYS A 113 21.34 52.38 -42.33
C LYS A 113 22.38 51.42 -42.89
N ARG A 114 22.87 50.45 -42.10
CA ARG A 114 23.83 49.45 -42.54
C ARG A 114 23.26 48.48 -43.57
N HIS A 115 21.97 48.14 -43.46
CA HIS A 115 21.31 47.16 -44.33
C HIS A 115 20.50 47.80 -45.47
N GLY A 116 20.47 49.13 -45.58
CA GLY A 116 19.71 49.84 -46.62
C GLY A 116 18.20 49.61 -46.55
N ARG A 117 17.64 49.46 -45.33
CA ARG A 117 16.22 49.11 -45.13
C ARG A 117 15.39 50.32 -44.70
N THR A 118 14.15 50.36 -45.18
CA THR A 118 13.15 51.28 -44.66
C THR A 118 12.71 50.88 -43.24
N PHE A 119 12.01 51.77 -42.53
CA PHE A 119 11.53 51.50 -41.17
C PHE A 119 10.55 50.32 -41.11
N SER A 120 9.61 50.24 -42.07
CA SER A 120 8.61 49.17 -42.14
C SER A 120 9.23 47.82 -42.47
N GLU A 121 10.20 47.77 -43.39
CA GLU A 121 10.92 46.55 -43.74
C GLU A 121 11.76 46.01 -42.59
N ASP A 122 12.53 46.87 -41.90
CA ASP A 122 13.35 46.43 -40.76
C ASP A 122 12.49 45.99 -39.58
N GLN A 123 11.35 46.66 -39.33
CA GLN A 123 10.38 46.19 -38.33
C GLN A 123 9.82 44.81 -38.68
N ARG A 124 9.44 44.58 -39.95
CA ARG A 124 8.94 43.28 -40.40
C ARG A 124 10.02 42.20 -40.25
N ILE A 125 11.26 42.49 -40.63
CA ILE A 125 12.38 41.54 -40.58
C ILE A 125 12.77 41.24 -39.12
N GLU A 126 12.80 42.24 -38.24
CA GLU A 126 13.08 42.03 -36.82
C GLU A 126 11.94 41.28 -36.13
N ALA A 127 10.68 41.53 -36.52
CA ALA A 127 9.54 40.74 -36.06
C ALA A 127 9.66 39.28 -36.52
N LEU A 128 9.96 39.04 -37.79
CA LEU A 128 10.18 37.69 -38.34
C LEU A 128 11.37 36.99 -37.66
N LYS A 129 12.47 37.72 -37.40
CA LYS A 129 13.64 37.19 -36.71
C LYS A 129 13.35 36.87 -35.25
N LYS A 130 12.52 37.68 -34.58
CA LYS A 130 12.07 37.43 -33.21
C LYS A 130 11.16 36.20 -33.14
N VAL A 131 10.25 36.04 -34.10
CA VAL A 131 9.41 34.83 -34.23
C VAL A 131 10.28 33.60 -34.49
N LYS A 132 11.18 33.66 -35.47
CA LYS A 132 12.10 32.56 -35.78
C LYS A 132 12.97 32.18 -34.58
N LYS A 133 13.53 33.17 -33.87
CA LYS A 133 14.31 32.94 -32.65
C LYS A 133 13.46 32.26 -31.56
N SER A 134 12.20 32.66 -31.38
CA SER A 134 11.31 32.00 -30.43
C SER A 134 10.89 30.58 -30.86
N GLU A 135 10.88 30.28 -32.16
CA GLU A 135 10.64 28.93 -32.67
C GLU A 135 11.87 28.04 -32.43
N ASP A 136 13.09 28.54 -32.72
CA ASP A 136 14.36 27.81 -32.55
C ASP A 136 14.72 27.57 -31.06
N ASP A 137 14.46 28.54 -30.18
CA ASP A 137 14.73 28.41 -28.73
C ASP A 137 13.72 27.45 -28.02
N ASP A 138 12.64 27.04 -28.69
CA ASP A 138 11.55 26.22 -28.12
C ASP A 138 11.42 24.80 -28.73
N ASP A 139 12.40 24.38 -29.53
CA ASP A 139 12.36 23.07 -30.19
C ASP A 139 12.79 21.89 -29.31
N GLY A 140 13.36 22.15 -28.14
CA GLY A 140 14.00 21.11 -27.31
C GLY A 140 13.07 20.15 -26.56
N GLU A 141 11.80 20.48 -26.30
CA GLU A 141 11.04 19.75 -25.26
C GLU A 141 9.63 19.25 -25.63
N ILE A 142 8.98 19.80 -26.66
CA ILE A 142 7.56 19.51 -27.02
C ILE A 142 7.39 19.21 -28.53
N SER A 143 8.49 18.99 -29.26
CA SER A 143 8.42 18.72 -30.71
C SER A 143 8.43 17.21 -30.98
N GLU A 144 7.26 16.57 -30.91
CA GLU A 144 7.08 15.18 -31.34
C GLU A 144 6.80 15.13 -32.86
N PRO A 145 7.35 14.15 -33.61
CA PRO A 145 7.08 13.99 -35.04
C PRO A 145 5.59 13.74 -35.27
N GLU A 146 5.01 14.47 -36.23
CA GLU A 146 3.59 14.35 -36.58
C GLU A 146 3.38 13.14 -37.50
N ASP A 147 2.59 12.17 -37.04
CA ASP A 147 2.17 11.03 -37.84
C ASP A 147 1.25 11.50 -38.99
N PRO A 148 1.50 11.12 -40.26
CA PRO A 148 0.60 11.38 -41.38
C PRO A 148 -0.86 10.99 -41.12
N LEU A 149 -1.13 9.93 -40.34
CA LEU A 149 -2.48 9.50 -40.00
C LEU A 149 -3.19 10.46 -39.03
N MET A 150 -2.44 11.14 -38.16
CA MET A 150 -2.98 12.15 -37.26
C MET A 150 -3.41 13.41 -38.03
N LEU A 151 -2.66 13.75 -39.08
CA LEU A 151 -2.92 14.91 -39.94
C LEU A 151 -4.14 14.72 -40.85
N ALA A 152 -4.40 13.49 -41.29
CA ALA A 152 -5.53 13.14 -42.15
C ALA A 152 -6.86 12.92 -41.38
N ARG A 153 -6.87 13.13 -40.06
CA ARG A 153 -8.02 12.80 -39.21
C ARG A 153 -9.13 13.84 -39.33
N ASP A 154 -10.36 13.36 -39.47
CA ASP A 154 -11.54 14.23 -39.56
C ASP A 154 -11.91 14.84 -38.20
N ALA A 155 -12.17 16.15 -38.20
CA ALA A 155 -12.60 16.89 -37.00
C ALA A 155 -13.93 16.40 -36.40
N LYS A 156 -14.75 15.68 -37.19
CA LYS A 156 -16.02 15.12 -36.74
C LYS A 156 -15.82 13.93 -35.79
N ASP A 157 -14.73 13.17 -35.94
CA ASP A 157 -14.37 12.06 -35.04
C ASP A 157 -13.37 12.50 -33.96
N TRP A 158 -13.65 13.64 -33.34
CA TRP A 158 -12.80 14.16 -32.26
C TRP A 158 -12.88 13.31 -30.98
N LYS A 159 -13.93 12.49 -30.79
CA LYS A 159 -14.06 11.63 -29.60
C LYS A 159 -13.02 10.50 -29.60
N GLY A 160 -12.69 9.94 -30.75
CA GLY A 160 -11.66 8.89 -30.88
C GLY A 160 -10.22 9.42 -30.96
N GLN A 161 -10.00 10.73 -30.98
CA GLN A 161 -8.67 11.31 -31.12
C GLN A 161 -7.90 11.35 -29.80
N ASP A 162 -6.58 11.20 -29.89
CA ASP A 162 -5.69 11.37 -28.75
C ASP A 162 -5.33 12.84 -28.58
N HIS A 163 -5.99 13.52 -27.65
CA HIS A 163 -5.81 14.97 -27.44
C HIS A 163 -4.38 15.35 -27.03
N TYR A 164 -3.70 14.49 -26.27
CA TYR A 164 -2.32 14.76 -25.87
C TYR A 164 -1.39 14.62 -27.06
N ALA A 165 -1.57 13.58 -27.89
CA ALA A 165 -0.76 13.40 -29.08
C ALA A 165 -0.98 14.51 -30.12
N VAL A 166 -2.22 15.00 -30.27
CA VAL A 166 -2.53 16.13 -31.17
C VAL A 166 -1.74 17.39 -30.78
N LEU A 167 -1.59 17.64 -29.48
CA LEU A 167 -0.77 18.75 -28.97
C LEU A 167 0.74 18.45 -28.94
N GLY A 168 1.17 17.20 -29.17
CA GLY A 168 2.58 16.80 -29.03
C GLY A 168 3.03 16.61 -27.59
N LEU A 169 2.10 16.23 -26.71
CA LEU A 169 2.30 15.97 -25.29
C LEU A 169 2.16 14.47 -24.96
N SER A 170 2.38 13.59 -25.94
CA SER A 170 2.21 12.13 -25.78
C SER A 170 3.10 11.56 -24.68
N LYS A 171 4.27 12.16 -24.44
CA LYS A 171 5.19 11.80 -23.34
C LYS A 171 4.68 12.19 -21.95
N TYR A 172 4.00 13.33 -21.83
CA TYR A 172 3.58 13.89 -20.54
C TYR A 172 2.17 13.42 -20.13
N ARG A 173 1.22 13.30 -21.08
CA ARG A 173 -0.15 12.82 -20.84
C ARG A 173 -0.82 13.55 -19.66
N TYR A 174 -1.46 12.79 -18.76
CA TYR A 174 -2.05 13.26 -17.51
C TYR A 174 -1.07 13.99 -16.57
N LYS A 175 0.25 13.84 -16.75
CA LYS A 175 1.28 14.58 -15.99
C LYS A 175 1.61 15.94 -16.59
N ALA A 176 1.06 16.29 -17.76
CA ALA A 176 1.30 17.59 -18.39
C ALA A 176 0.78 18.73 -17.53
N THR A 177 1.58 19.78 -17.36
CA THR A 177 1.16 20.99 -16.65
C THR A 177 0.30 21.88 -17.56
N ASP A 178 -0.53 22.73 -16.96
CA ASP A 178 -1.37 23.68 -17.72
C ASP A 178 -0.52 24.64 -18.57
N GLU A 179 0.69 24.96 -18.11
CA GLU A 179 1.65 25.77 -18.86
C GLU A 179 2.16 25.04 -20.10
N GLN A 180 2.50 23.75 -19.97
CA GLN A 180 2.91 22.90 -21.09
C GLN A 180 1.77 22.76 -22.12
N ILE A 181 0.53 22.59 -21.68
CA ILE A 181 -0.66 22.51 -22.56
C ILE A 181 -0.84 23.81 -23.34
N LYS A 182 -0.81 24.97 -22.67
CA LYS A 182 -0.92 26.28 -23.32
C LYS A 182 0.23 26.54 -24.30
N LYS A 183 1.45 26.14 -23.94
CA LYS A 183 2.64 26.30 -24.78
C LYS A 183 2.57 25.43 -26.03
N ALA A 184 2.23 24.15 -25.86
CA ALA A 184 2.02 23.18 -26.94
C ALA A 184 0.95 23.66 -27.93
N HIS A 185 -0.19 24.14 -27.41
CA HIS A 185 -1.27 24.70 -28.23
C HIS A 185 -0.80 25.91 -29.06
N ARG A 186 -0.11 26.89 -28.45
CA ARG A 186 0.43 28.05 -29.21
C ARG A 186 1.37 27.60 -30.33
N LYS A 187 2.25 26.64 -30.07
CA LYS A 187 3.18 26.08 -31.07
C LYS A 187 2.44 25.40 -32.22
N LYS A 188 1.45 24.54 -31.91
CA LYS A 188 0.63 23.84 -32.91
C LYS A 188 -0.23 24.78 -33.75
N VAL A 189 -0.85 25.80 -33.13
CA VAL A 189 -1.62 26.81 -33.84
C VAL A 189 -0.75 27.59 -34.82
N LEU A 190 0.45 28.04 -34.42
CA LEU A 190 1.36 28.76 -35.32
C LEU A 190 1.84 27.91 -36.50
N LYS A 191 2.00 26.59 -36.29
CA LYS A 191 2.44 25.65 -37.32
C LYS A 191 1.32 25.28 -38.29
N HIS A 192 0.10 25.08 -37.79
CA HIS A 192 -1.04 24.59 -38.58
C HIS A 192 -2.11 25.65 -38.88
N HIS A 193 -1.80 26.93 -38.67
CA HIS A 193 -2.76 28.01 -38.93
C HIS A 193 -3.24 27.98 -40.40
N PRO A 194 -4.56 28.08 -40.65
CA PRO A 194 -5.12 27.98 -42.00
C PRO A 194 -4.54 29.05 -42.95
N ASP A 195 -4.27 30.27 -42.46
CA ASP A 195 -3.68 31.36 -43.25
C ASP A 195 -2.26 31.02 -43.79
N LYS A 196 -1.41 30.40 -42.96
CA LYS A 196 -0.04 30.03 -43.36
C LYS A 196 -0.04 28.86 -44.34
N LYS A 197 -1.02 27.95 -44.23
CA LYS A 197 -1.17 26.79 -45.12
C LYS A 197 -1.88 27.12 -46.42
N ALA A 198 -2.80 28.08 -46.42
CA ALA A 198 -3.38 28.66 -47.62
C ALA A 198 -2.31 29.33 -48.48
N ALA A 199 -1.37 30.05 -47.86
CA ALA A 199 -0.20 30.60 -48.55
C ALA A 199 0.75 29.53 -49.12
N ALA A 200 0.68 28.29 -48.64
CA ALA A 200 1.45 27.14 -49.12
C ALA A 200 0.68 26.25 -50.12
N GLY A 201 -0.53 26.63 -50.53
CA GLY A 201 -1.33 25.92 -51.54
C GLY A 201 -2.01 24.63 -51.08
N GLN A 202 -2.15 24.40 -49.77
CA GLN A 202 -2.76 23.18 -49.21
C GLN A 202 -4.06 23.50 -48.46
N SER A 203 -5.13 23.76 -49.22
CA SER A 203 -6.38 24.41 -48.74
C SER A 203 -7.33 23.51 -47.95
N ASP A 204 -7.60 22.27 -48.38
CA ASP A 204 -8.86 21.60 -47.98
C ASP A 204 -8.71 20.49 -46.92
N GLU A 205 -7.60 19.74 -46.91
CA GLU A 205 -7.37 18.64 -45.94
C GLU A 205 -6.85 19.13 -44.58
N ASN A 206 -6.36 20.38 -44.51
CA ASN A 206 -5.64 20.91 -43.34
C ASN A 206 -6.51 21.64 -42.31
N ASP A 207 -7.73 22.04 -42.66
CA ASP A 207 -8.66 22.71 -41.72
C ASP A 207 -9.21 21.72 -40.68
N SER A 208 -9.39 20.45 -41.06
CA SER A 208 -9.80 19.38 -40.14
C SER A 208 -8.81 19.22 -38.98
N PHE A 209 -7.51 19.15 -39.28
CA PHE A 209 -6.49 19.02 -38.23
C PHE A 209 -6.41 20.25 -37.31
N PHE A 210 -6.60 21.45 -37.86
CA PHE A 210 -6.66 22.67 -37.05
C PHE A 210 -7.83 22.66 -36.07
N LYS A 211 -9.00 22.18 -36.49
CA LYS A 211 -10.16 21.95 -35.61
C LYS A 211 -9.87 20.88 -34.54
N CYS A 212 -9.16 19.81 -34.90
CA CYS A 212 -8.70 18.81 -33.93
C CYS A 212 -7.80 19.41 -32.85
N ILE A 213 -6.87 20.32 -33.22
CA ILE A 213 -6.01 21.05 -32.28
C ILE A 213 -6.84 21.91 -31.32
N GLN A 214 -7.81 22.67 -31.85
CA GLN A 214 -8.68 23.50 -31.03
C GLN A 214 -9.48 22.65 -30.03
N ARG A 215 -10.04 21.54 -30.50
CA ARG A 215 -10.83 20.63 -29.66
C ARG A 215 -9.98 19.96 -28.57
N ALA A 216 -8.76 19.53 -28.93
CA ALA A 216 -7.82 18.96 -27.97
C ALA A 216 -7.45 19.97 -26.87
N TYR A 217 -7.19 21.23 -27.25
CA TYR A 217 -6.91 22.29 -26.28
C TYR A 217 -8.11 22.59 -25.39
N GLU A 218 -9.32 22.65 -25.93
CA GLU A 218 -10.55 22.87 -25.15
C GLU A 218 -10.75 21.79 -24.07
N ILE A 219 -10.54 20.52 -24.43
CA ILE A 219 -10.70 19.38 -23.51
C ILE A 219 -9.60 19.37 -22.45
N LEU A 220 -8.35 19.62 -22.84
CA LEU A 220 -7.20 19.56 -21.94
C LEU A 220 -7.06 20.80 -21.04
N THR A 221 -7.68 21.93 -21.40
CA THR A 221 -7.62 23.16 -20.58
C THR A 221 -8.67 23.17 -19.48
N ASP A 222 -9.84 22.59 -19.71
CA ASP A 222 -10.88 22.48 -18.69
C ASP A 222 -10.58 21.30 -17.75
N PRO A 223 -10.36 21.53 -16.43
CA PRO A 223 -10.03 20.47 -15.49
C PRO A 223 -11.07 19.33 -15.44
N VAL A 224 -12.35 19.64 -15.66
CA VAL A 224 -13.43 18.65 -15.62
C VAL A 224 -13.39 17.78 -16.87
N LYS A 225 -13.33 18.39 -18.06
CA LYS A 225 -13.24 17.66 -19.34
C LYS A 225 -11.94 16.87 -19.45
N ARG A 226 -10.82 17.46 -18.99
CA ARG A 226 -9.52 16.79 -18.93
C ARG A 226 -9.60 15.54 -18.07
N ARG A 227 -10.23 15.63 -16.90
CA ARG A 227 -10.43 14.48 -16.01
C ARG A 227 -11.34 13.41 -16.61
N GLN A 228 -12.39 13.81 -17.33
CA GLN A 228 -13.26 12.89 -18.06
C GLN A 228 -12.53 12.17 -19.20
N TRP A 229 -11.58 12.84 -19.86
CA TRP A 229 -10.71 12.22 -20.86
C TRP A 229 -9.66 11.30 -20.22
N ASP A 230 -8.97 11.78 -19.19
CA ASP A 230 -7.92 11.01 -18.50
C ASP A 230 -8.46 9.70 -17.87
N SER A 231 -9.77 9.60 -17.64
CA SER A 231 -10.43 8.38 -17.16
C SER A 231 -10.55 7.29 -18.22
N VAL A 232 -10.46 7.64 -19.51
CA VAL A 232 -10.60 6.74 -20.66
C VAL A 232 -9.38 6.73 -21.58
N ASP A 233 -8.29 7.41 -21.18
CA ASP A 233 -7.03 7.44 -21.93
C ASP A 233 -6.31 6.08 -21.88
N GLU A 234 -6.65 5.22 -22.85
CA GLU A 234 -6.09 3.88 -23.01
C GLU A 234 -4.58 3.89 -23.25
N ALA A 235 -4.05 4.93 -23.91
CA ALA A 235 -2.62 5.02 -24.24
C ALA A 235 -1.74 5.31 -23.01
N ALA A 236 -2.35 5.73 -21.89
CA ALA A 236 -1.68 5.87 -20.62
C ALA A 236 -1.79 4.62 -19.72
N ASP A 237 -2.57 3.62 -20.12
CA ASP A 237 -2.72 2.37 -19.38
C ASP A 237 -1.52 1.44 -19.64
N VAL A 238 -1.05 0.80 -18.57
CA VAL A 238 0.08 -0.14 -18.63
C VAL A 238 -0.48 -1.55 -18.64
N GLU A 239 -0.19 -2.30 -19.70
CA GLU A 239 -0.66 -3.69 -19.82
C GLU A 239 -0.10 -4.58 -18.70
N PRO A 240 -0.92 -5.52 -18.17
CA PRO A 240 -0.45 -6.47 -17.18
C PRO A 240 0.65 -7.38 -17.75
N PRO A 241 1.65 -7.75 -16.95
CA PRO A 241 2.76 -8.57 -17.43
C PRO A 241 2.29 -9.96 -17.87
N THR A 242 2.94 -10.50 -18.91
CA THR A 242 2.67 -11.86 -19.37
C THR A 242 3.34 -12.89 -18.45
N LYS A 243 2.85 -14.15 -18.49
CA LYS A 243 3.49 -15.28 -17.77
C LYS A 243 4.99 -15.41 -18.05
N LYS A 244 5.43 -15.11 -19.28
CA LYS A 244 6.85 -15.16 -19.68
C LYS A 244 7.66 -14.05 -19.03
N ASP A 245 7.09 -12.86 -18.86
CA ASP A 245 7.76 -11.75 -18.19
C ASP A 245 7.98 -12.05 -16.70
N MET A 246 7.07 -12.83 -16.08
CA MET A 246 7.10 -13.20 -14.67
C MET A 246 8.10 -14.31 -14.34
N GLN A 247 8.53 -15.10 -15.32
CA GLN A 247 9.55 -16.14 -15.12
C GLN A 247 10.96 -15.57 -14.96
N LYS A 248 11.18 -14.31 -15.33
CA LYS A 248 12.49 -13.65 -15.20
C LYS A 248 12.66 -13.14 -13.75
N PRO A 249 13.77 -13.45 -13.07
CA PRO A 249 14.00 -13.03 -11.69
C PRO A 249 13.98 -11.50 -11.58
N GLY A 250 13.31 -10.97 -10.55
CA GLY A 250 13.20 -9.53 -10.28
C GLY A 250 12.19 -8.77 -11.15
N ASN A 251 11.64 -9.37 -12.22
CA ASN A 251 10.68 -8.67 -13.08
C ASN A 251 9.27 -8.56 -12.50
N PHE A 252 8.88 -9.45 -11.58
CA PHE A 252 7.56 -9.45 -10.96
C PHE A 252 7.24 -8.07 -10.35
N TYR A 253 8.04 -7.63 -9.36
CA TYR A 253 7.82 -6.36 -8.68
C TYR A 253 7.93 -5.18 -9.63
N LYS A 254 8.92 -5.17 -10.53
CA LYS A 254 9.11 -4.05 -11.47
C LYS A 254 7.91 -3.83 -12.39
N LYS A 255 7.38 -4.91 -12.98
CA LYS A 255 6.28 -4.84 -13.93
C LYS A 255 4.95 -4.59 -13.22
N TRP A 256 4.66 -5.30 -12.13
CA TRP A 256 3.42 -5.10 -11.40
C TRP A 256 3.37 -3.74 -10.68
N ASN A 257 4.47 -3.24 -10.12
CA ASN A 257 4.49 -1.87 -9.58
C ASN A 257 4.17 -0.82 -10.66
N ALA A 258 4.66 -0.98 -11.89
CA ALA A 258 4.32 -0.06 -12.98
C ALA A 258 2.81 -0.09 -13.32
N VAL A 259 2.20 -1.28 -13.32
CA VAL A 259 0.75 -1.45 -13.53
C VAL A 259 -0.04 -0.79 -12.39
N PHE A 260 0.26 -1.14 -11.14
CA PHE A 260 -0.45 -0.57 -10.00
C PHE A 260 -0.20 0.93 -9.82
N GLN A 261 0.96 1.45 -10.20
CA GLN A 261 1.22 2.89 -10.24
C GLN A 261 0.37 3.59 -11.31
N SER A 262 0.18 2.96 -12.46
CA SER A 262 -0.73 3.46 -13.50
C SER A 262 -2.18 3.47 -13.02
N GLU A 263 -2.62 2.43 -12.33
CA GLU A 263 -3.99 2.35 -11.79
C GLU A 263 -4.19 3.27 -10.57
N ALA A 264 -3.14 3.51 -9.78
CA ALA A 264 -3.21 4.30 -8.55
C ALA A 264 -3.66 5.75 -8.82
N ARG A 265 -3.40 6.27 -10.03
CA ARG A 265 -3.87 7.60 -10.46
C ARG A 265 -5.38 7.76 -10.34
N PHE A 266 -6.12 6.65 -10.42
CA PHE A 266 -7.58 6.63 -10.34
C PHE A 266 -8.14 6.52 -8.92
N SER A 267 -7.29 6.36 -7.89
CA SER A 267 -7.77 6.21 -6.51
C SER A 267 -8.33 7.52 -5.96
N LYS A 268 -9.46 7.45 -5.26
CA LYS A 268 -9.93 8.54 -4.38
C LYS A 268 -9.21 8.57 -3.04
N LYS A 269 -8.67 7.44 -2.59
CA LYS A 269 -8.03 7.28 -1.28
C LYS A 269 -6.51 7.41 -1.43
N THR A 270 -5.90 8.23 -0.59
CA THR A 270 -4.44 8.44 -0.52
C THR A 270 -3.98 8.35 0.94
N PRO A 271 -2.77 7.84 1.24
CA PRO A 271 -1.78 7.29 0.31
C PRO A 271 -2.22 5.94 -0.29
N VAL A 272 -1.74 5.63 -1.50
CA VAL A 272 -2.00 4.35 -2.17
C VAL A 272 -0.86 3.39 -1.85
N PRO A 273 -1.09 2.25 -1.18
CA PRO A 273 -0.04 1.28 -0.91
C PRO A 273 0.45 0.66 -2.22
N MET A 274 1.77 0.54 -2.34
CA MET A 274 2.46 -0.09 -3.48
C MET A 274 2.78 -1.55 -3.16
N LEU A 275 3.05 -2.35 -4.19
CA LEU A 275 3.27 -3.80 -4.03
C LEU A 275 4.50 -4.13 -3.18
N GLY A 276 5.47 -3.20 -3.10
CA GLY A 276 6.72 -3.38 -2.37
C GLY A 276 7.73 -4.24 -3.13
N ASP A 277 8.52 -5.00 -2.37
CA ASP A 277 9.58 -5.88 -2.86
C ASP A 277 9.55 -7.25 -2.14
N GLU A 278 10.57 -8.08 -2.35
CA GLU A 278 10.64 -9.42 -1.73
C GLU A 278 10.78 -9.39 -0.21
N SER A 279 11.28 -8.29 0.35
CA SER A 279 11.50 -8.12 1.79
C SER A 279 10.31 -7.51 2.54
N SER A 280 9.26 -7.10 1.83
CA SER A 280 8.04 -6.54 2.45
C SER A 280 7.43 -7.50 3.47
N THR A 281 6.95 -6.93 4.57
CA THR A 281 6.36 -7.71 5.66
C THR A 281 5.02 -8.30 5.25
N ARG A 282 4.53 -9.24 6.05
CA ARG A 282 3.22 -9.85 5.78
C ARG A 282 2.10 -8.80 5.88
N GLU A 283 2.21 -7.89 6.84
CA GLU A 283 1.25 -6.84 7.11
C GLU A 283 1.19 -5.84 5.96
N GLU A 284 2.33 -5.43 5.42
CA GLU A 284 2.40 -4.53 4.25
C GLU A 284 1.77 -5.17 3.00
N VAL A 285 2.00 -6.47 2.80
CA VAL A 285 1.41 -7.22 1.69
C VAL A 285 -0.10 -7.37 1.85
N GLU A 286 -0.58 -7.67 3.06
CA GLU A 286 -2.01 -7.74 3.38
C GLU A 286 -2.69 -6.37 3.18
N GLU A 287 -2.10 -5.28 3.68
CA GLU A 287 -2.62 -3.92 3.48
C GLU A 287 -2.71 -3.54 1.99
N PHE A 288 -1.69 -3.88 1.21
CA PHE A 288 -1.70 -3.68 -0.24
C PHE A 288 -2.91 -4.38 -0.89
N TYR A 289 -3.05 -5.70 -0.70
CA TYR A 289 -4.13 -6.44 -1.34
C TYR A 289 -5.51 -6.00 -0.84
N ASP A 290 -5.66 -5.71 0.46
CA ASP A 290 -6.91 -5.23 1.03
C ASP A 290 -7.32 -3.88 0.46
N PHE A 291 -6.36 -2.96 0.26
CA PHE A 291 -6.62 -1.68 -0.39
C PHE A 291 -7.12 -1.88 -1.83
N TRP A 292 -6.44 -2.73 -2.61
CA TRP A 292 -6.75 -2.95 -4.02
C TRP A 292 -8.04 -3.76 -4.26
N TYR A 293 -8.40 -4.68 -3.36
CA TYR A 293 -9.71 -5.33 -3.40
C TYR A 293 -10.87 -4.37 -3.07
N ASN A 294 -10.59 -3.34 -2.26
CA ASN A 294 -11.53 -2.29 -1.87
C ASN A 294 -11.25 -0.94 -2.57
N PHE A 295 -10.67 -1.02 -3.78
CA PHE A 295 -10.26 0.16 -4.54
C PHE A 295 -11.47 1.03 -4.90
N ASP A 296 -11.39 2.31 -4.55
CA ASP A 296 -12.43 3.30 -4.86
C ASP A 296 -11.93 4.24 -5.97
N SER A 297 -12.37 3.95 -7.19
CA SER A 297 -11.98 4.69 -8.39
C SER A 297 -12.80 5.97 -8.56
N TRP A 298 -12.13 7.06 -8.93
CA TRP A 298 -12.80 8.27 -9.39
C TRP A 298 -13.15 8.26 -10.87
N ARG A 299 -12.73 7.25 -11.66
CA ARG A 299 -13.00 7.19 -13.11
C ARG A 299 -14.48 7.47 -13.42
N THR A 300 -14.70 8.40 -14.34
CA THR A 300 -16.01 8.73 -14.89
C THR A 300 -15.99 8.45 -16.38
N PHE A 301 -16.78 7.49 -16.85
CA PHE A 301 -16.87 7.13 -18.28
C PHE A 301 -17.79 8.09 -19.07
N GLU A 302 -17.88 9.34 -18.63
CA GLU A 302 -18.78 10.36 -19.15
C GLU A 302 -18.31 10.92 -20.50
N TYR A 303 -16.99 10.90 -20.75
CA TYR A 303 -16.45 11.26 -22.07
C TYR A 303 -17.01 10.38 -23.20
N LEU A 304 -17.41 9.15 -22.88
CA LEU A 304 -17.99 8.17 -23.81
C LEU A 304 -19.53 8.22 -23.86
N ASP A 305 -20.14 9.28 -23.34
CA ASP A 305 -21.57 9.50 -23.45
C ASP A 305 -21.94 9.96 -24.87
N GLU A 306 -23.13 9.55 -25.32
CA GLU A 306 -23.72 10.06 -26.56
C GLU A 306 -24.18 11.49 -26.32
N ASP A 307 -23.98 12.37 -27.32
CA ASP A 307 -24.34 13.78 -27.19
C ASP A 307 -25.85 13.90 -27.01
N VAL A 308 -26.27 14.67 -26.00
CA VAL A 308 -27.68 14.94 -25.72
C VAL A 308 -28.13 16.04 -26.67
N PRO A 309 -29.09 15.78 -27.58
CA PRO A 309 -29.55 16.80 -28.51
C PRO A 309 -30.09 18.03 -27.77
N ASP A 310 -29.83 19.22 -28.34
CA ASP A 310 -30.31 20.49 -27.80
C ASP A 310 -31.85 20.55 -27.77
N ASP A 311 -32.39 21.49 -26.98
CA ASP A 311 -33.79 21.62 -26.53
C ASP A 311 -34.89 21.62 -27.62
N ASN A 312 -34.54 21.51 -28.91
CA ASN A 312 -35.46 21.43 -30.04
C ASN A 312 -36.02 20.01 -30.30
N GLU A 313 -35.42 18.97 -29.70
CA GLU A 313 -35.95 17.60 -29.69
C GLU A 313 -36.58 17.31 -28.32
N GLY A 314 -37.88 17.01 -28.27
CA GLY A 314 -38.71 17.07 -27.06
C GLY A 314 -38.12 16.43 -25.79
N ARG A 315 -38.52 16.94 -24.61
CA ARG A 315 -38.05 16.56 -23.26
C ARG A 315 -37.85 15.05 -23.02
N ASP A 316 -38.71 14.21 -23.59
CA ASP A 316 -38.62 12.76 -23.45
C ASP A 316 -37.41 12.15 -24.19
N HIS A 317 -37.01 12.73 -25.33
CA HIS A 317 -35.81 12.33 -26.06
C HIS A 317 -34.55 12.60 -25.21
N LYS A 318 -34.42 13.82 -24.68
CA LYS A 318 -33.35 14.19 -23.74
C LYS A 318 -33.26 13.24 -22.55
N ARG A 319 -34.39 12.97 -21.88
CA ARG A 319 -34.45 12.03 -20.74
C ARG A 319 -34.05 10.61 -21.14
N HIS A 320 -34.43 10.16 -22.34
CA HIS A 320 -34.06 8.84 -22.85
C HIS A 320 -32.55 8.72 -23.08
N ILE A 321 -31.92 9.71 -23.72
CA ILE A 321 -30.47 9.73 -23.95
C ILE A 321 -29.71 9.81 -22.62
N GLU A 322 -30.11 10.68 -21.69
CA GLU A 322 -29.50 10.75 -20.36
C GLU A 322 -29.58 9.42 -19.60
N LYS A 323 -30.72 8.71 -19.71
CA LYS A 323 -30.88 7.37 -19.11
C LYS A 323 -29.97 6.34 -19.79
N LYS A 324 -29.85 6.37 -21.12
CA LYS A 324 -28.95 5.49 -21.89
C LYS A 324 -27.49 5.72 -21.49
N ASN A 325 -27.06 6.97 -21.42
CA ASN A 325 -25.73 7.38 -20.97
C ASN A 325 -25.48 6.93 -19.51
N ALA A 326 -26.41 7.19 -18.59
CA ALA A 326 -26.28 6.74 -17.20
C ALA A 326 -26.13 5.22 -17.07
N ASN A 327 -26.88 4.45 -17.87
CA ASN A 327 -26.76 2.99 -17.90
C ASN A 327 -25.42 2.54 -18.50
N ALA A 328 -24.95 3.18 -19.57
CA ALA A 328 -23.65 2.90 -20.17
C ALA A 328 -22.49 3.19 -19.20
N ARG A 329 -22.53 4.32 -18.48
CA ARG A 329 -21.55 4.65 -17.44
C ARG A 329 -21.55 3.62 -16.31
N ARG A 330 -22.72 3.19 -15.85
CA ARG A 330 -22.85 2.14 -14.82
C ARG A 330 -22.25 0.82 -15.30
N LYS A 331 -22.55 0.40 -16.53
CA LYS A 331 -21.98 -0.81 -17.14
C LYS A 331 -20.46 -0.75 -17.20
N ARG A 332 -19.89 0.34 -17.73
CA ARG A 332 -18.43 0.53 -17.81
C ARG A 332 -17.75 0.57 -16.44
N LYS A 333 -18.39 1.17 -15.43
CA LYS A 333 -17.88 1.12 -14.04
C LYS A 333 -17.85 -0.30 -13.48
N THR A 334 -18.89 -1.09 -13.73
CA THR A 334 -18.92 -2.51 -13.33
C THR A 334 -17.82 -3.30 -14.05
N GLU A 335 -17.65 -3.09 -15.35
CA GLU A 335 -16.61 -3.75 -16.15
C GLU A 335 -15.20 -3.37 -15.70
N ASP A 336 -14.94 -2.09 -15.42
CA ASP A 336 -13.65 -1.62 -14.89
C ASP A 336 -13.35 -2.17 -13.50
N THR A 337 -14.36 -2.25 -12.62
CA THR A 337 -14.20 -2.89 -11.30
C THR A 337 -13.87 -4.37 -11.44
N ALA A 338 -14.54 -5.08 -12.36
CA ALA A 338 -14.26 -6.48 -12.64
C ALA A 338 -12.87 -6.69 -13.25
N ARG A 339 -12.45 -5.80 -14.17
CA ARG A 339 -11.10 -5.77 -14.76
C ARG A 339 -10.05 -5.60 -13.68
N LEU A 340 -10.21 -4.63 -12.78
CA LEU A 340 -9.25 -4.36 -11.71
C LEU A 340 -9.17 -5.53 -10.72
N ARG A 341 -10.30 -6.13 -10.34
CA ARG A 341 -10.30 -7.33 -9.49
C ARG A 341 -9.54 -8.49 -10.12
N LYS A 342 -9.77 -8.75 -11.41
CA LYS A 342 -9.03 -9.77 -12.17
C LYS A 342 -7.53 -9.47 -12.18
N LEU A 343 -7.15 -8.21 -12.37
CA LEU A 343 -5.75 -7.76 -12.34
C LEU A 343 -5.11 -8.04 -10.97
N VAL A 344 -5.82 -7.76 -9.87
CA VAL A 344 -5.38 -8.05 -8.51
C VAL A 344 -5.25 -9.55 -8.27
N ASP A 345 -6.23 -10.35 -8.69
CA ASP A 345 -6.22 -11.82 -8.58
C ASP A 345 -5.04 -12.42 -9.36
N ASP A 346 -4.81 -11.93 -10.59
CA ASP A 346 -3.68 -12.36 -11.42
C ASP A 346 -2.36 -12.05 -10.70
N CYS A 347 -2.17 -10.83 -10.17
CA CYS A 347 -0.99 -10.48 -9.38
C CYS A 347 -0.82 -11.40 -8.15
N LEU A 348 -1.89 -11.63 -7.39
CA LEU A 348 -1.90 -12.46 -6.19
C LEU A 348 -1.50 -13.91 -6.50
N SER A 349 -1.91 -14.43 -7.66
CA SER A 349 -1.58 -15.80 -8.07
C SER A 349 -0.09 -16.02 -8.33
N TYR A 350 0.60 -14.98 -8.82
CA TYR A 350 2.03 -15.04 -9.11
C TYR A 350 2.90 -14.69 -7.89
N ASP A 351 2.41 -13.88 -6.95
CA ASP A 351 3.17 -13.43 -5.78
C ASP A 351 3.74 -14.61 -4.95
N GLU A 352 5.06 -14.65 -4.82
CA GLU A 352 5.77 -15.69 -4.09
C GLU A 352 5.71 -15.51 -2.58
N ARG A 353 5.59 -14.27 -2.08
CA ARG A 353 5.51 -13.95 -0.65
C ARG A 353 4.26 -14.58 -0.04
N ILE A 354 3.13 -14.47 -0.74
CA ILE A 354 1.86 -15.11 -0.34
C ILE A 354 2.00 -16.63 -0.28
N LYS A 355 2.72 -17.24 -1.24
CA LYS A 355 3.01 -18.69 -1.23
C LYS A 355 3.88 -19.06 -0.03
N LYS A 356 4.91 -18.26 0.29
CA LYS A 356 5.77 -18.42 1.46
C LYS A 356 4.94 -18.31 2.76
N PHE A 357 4.10 -17.28 2.91
CA PHE A 357 3.23 -17.08 4.07
C PHE A 357 2.22 -18.22 4.24
N ARG A 358 1.57 -18.66 3.16
CA ARG A 358 0.63 -19.80 3.20
C ARG A 358 1.34 -21.10 3.58
N LYS A 359 2.55 -21.34 3.07
CA LYS A 359 3.36 -22.52 3.41
C LYS A 359 3.79 -22.48 4.88
N ALA A 360 4.24 -21.33 5.38
CA ALA A 360 4.58 -21.12 6.78
C ALA A 360 3.37 -21.34 7.70
N ALA A 361 2.23 -20.71 7.40
CA ALA A 361 1.01 -20.89 8.18
C ALA A 361 0.51 -22.35 8.20
N ASN A 362 0.62 -23.07 7.08
CA ASN A 362 0.29 -24.49 7.02
C ASN A 362 1.29 -25.35 7.80
N ALA A 363 2.59 -25.03 7.75
CA ALA A 363 3.61 -25.72 8.53
C ALA A 363 3.38 -25.53 10.04
N ASP A 364 3.04 -24.32 10.47
CA ASP A 364 2.71 -24.02 11.87
C ASP A 364 1.44 -24.74 12.33
N LYS A 365 0.39 -24.77 11.50
CA LYS A 365 -0.83 -25.54 11.78
C LYS A 365 -0.54 -27.04 11.89
N ASN A 366 0.24 -27.60 10.96
CA ASN A 366 0.62 -29.00 10.98
C ASN A 366 1.48 -29.34 12.19
N LYS A 367 2.45 -28.47 12.54
CA LYS A 367 3.28 -28.60 13.74
C LYS A 367 2.43 -28.62 15.01
N LYS A 368 1.52 -27.65 15.18
CA LYS A 368 0.59 -27.61 16.32
C LYS A 368 -0.31 -28.85 16.39
N ARG A 369 -0.78 -29.35 15.24
CA ARG A 369 -1.58 -30.59 15.17
C ARG A 369 -0.76 -31.80 15.62
N LEU A 370 0.46 -31.96 15.10
CA LEU A 370 1.36 -33.05 15.46
C LEU A 370 1.77 -33.00 16.93
N GLU A 371 2.01 -31.80 17.49
CA GLU A 371 2.29 -31.62 18.92
C GLU A 371 1.09 -32.02 19.79
N LYS A 372 -0.13 -31.63 19.40
CA LYS A 372 -1.36 -32.01 20.10
C LYS A 372 -1.62 -33.52 20.03
N GLU A 373 -1.39 -34.14 18.86
CA GLU A 373 -1.54 -35.58 18.67
C GLU A 373 -0.48 -36.37 19.47
N ALA A 374 0.77 -35.90 19.49
CA ALA A 374 1.83 -36.50 20.30
C ALA A 374 1.54 -36.37 21.80
N ALA A 375 1.01 -35.23 22.25
CA ALA A 375 0.59 -35.04 23.64
C ALA A 375 -0.56 -35.98 24.02
N ALA A 376 -1.60 -36.08 23.18
CA ALA A 376 -2.71 -37.00 23.39
C ALA A 376 -2.26 -38.47 23.38
N LYS A 377 -1.32 -38.84 22.51
CA LYS A 377 -0.74 -40.19 22.49
C LYS A 377 0.06 -40.49 23.75
N ARG A 378 0.87 -39.56 24.24
CA ARG A 378 1.60 -39.70 25.51
C ARG A 378 0.64 -39.85 26.69
N GLU A 379 -0.41 -39.05 26.75
CA GLU A 379 -1.42 -39.12 27.81
C GLU A 379 -2.23 -40.43 27.74
N ALA A 380 -2.54 -40.92 26.54
CA ALA A 380 -3.21 -42.21 26.35
C ALA A 380 -2.31 -43.39 26.75
N GLU A 381 -1.03 -43.38 26.36
CA GLU A 381 -0.05 -44.39 26.77
C GLU A 381 0.18 -44.38 28.29
N GLU A 382 0.23 -43.20 28.93
CA GLU A 382 0.36 -43.08 30.38
C GLU A 382 -0.88 -43.59 31.12
N LYS A 383 -2.09 -43.23 30.65
CA LYS A 383 -3.34 -43.77 31.19
C LYS A 383 -3.46 -45.29 30.99
N GLN A 384 -2.99 -45.81 29.86
CA GLN A 384 -3.01 -47.24 29.59
C GLN A 384 -2.01 -47.97 30.50
N ARG A 385 -0.78 -47.47 30.66
CA ARG A 385 0.20 -48.01 31.61
C ARG A 385 -0.31 -47.96 33.05
N ALA A 386 -0.95 -46.86 33.47
CA ALA A 386 -1.54 -46.75 34.79
C ALA A 386 -2.65 -47.77 35.03
N LYS A 387 -3.53 -48.00 34.03
CA LYS A 387 -4.58 -49.03 34.10
C LYS A 387 -3.99 -50.45 34.15
N GLU A 388 -2.99 -50.74 33.32
CA GLU A 388 -2.30 -52.04 33.30
C GLU A 388 -1.58 -52.30 34.63
N GLU A 389 -0.97 -51.28 35.23
CA GLU A 389 -0.32 -51.39 36.55
C GLU A 389 -1.34 -51.57 37.68
N GLU A 390 -2.46 -50.85 37.64
CA GLU A 390 -3.56 -51.02 38.59
C GLU A 390 -4.20 -52.41 38.48
N GLU A 391 -4.40 -52.92 37.26
CA GLU A 391 -4.92 -54.26 37.02
C GLU A 391 -3.94 -55.34 37.49
N ARG A 392 -2.63 -55.15 37.25
CA ARG A 392 -1.60 -56.06 37.77
C ARG A 392 -1.58 -56.07 39.29
N LYS A 393 -1.64 -54.91 39.94
CA LYS A 393 -1.74 -54.80 41.41
C LYS A 393 -3.00 -55.48 41.95
N LYS A 394 -4.15 -55.30 41.31
CA LYS A 394 -5.40 -56.00 41.69
C LYS A 394 -5.31 -57.50 41.52
N LYS A 395 -4.70 -58.00 40.43
CA LYS A 395 -4.49 -59.45 40.22
C LYS A 395 -3.52 -60.03 41.27
N GLU A 396 -2.42 -59.34 41.56
CA GLU A 396 -1.47 -59.74 42.60
C GLU A 396 -2.13 -59.77 44.00
N GLU A 397 -2.94 -58.76 44.34
CA GLU A 397 -3.70 -58.74 45.60
C GLU A 397 -4.76 -59.86 45.67
N GLU A 398 -5.48 -60.13 44.58
CA GLU A 398 -6.49 -61.20 44.54
C GLU A 398 -5.85 -62.60 44.65
N GLU A 399 -4.72 -62.84 43.97
CA GLU A 399 -3.95 -64.08 44.13
C GLU A 399 -3.43 -64.25 45.55
N LYS A 400 -2.90 -63.18 46.15
CA LYS A 400 -2.45 -63.21 47.55
C LYS A 400 -3.59 -63.53 48.51
N LEU A 401 -4.76 -62.91 48.33
CA LEU A 401 -5.98 -63.21 49.11
C LEU A 401 -6.46 -64.66 48.93
N LYS A 402 -6.36 -65.22 47.72
CA LYS A 402 -6.69 -66.63 47.45
C LYS A 402 -5.69 -67.57 48.14
N ALA A 403 -4.40 -67.28 48.04
CA ALA A 403 -3.35 -68.04 48.70
C ALA A 403 -3.51 -68.03 50.23
N ASP A 404 -3.80 -66.86 50.83
CA ASP A 404 -4.02 -66.72 52.26
C ASP A 404 -5.28 -67.49 52.73
N LYS A 405 -6.38 -67.43 51.95
CA LYS A 405 -7.61 -68.19 52.25
C LYS A 405 -7.38 -69.70 52.15
N GLU A 406 -6.60 -70.17 51.18
CA GLU A 406 -6.27 -71.59 51.03
C GLU A 406 -5.37 -72.07 52.17
N ALA A 407 -4.37 -71.27 52.55
CA ALA A 407 -3.49 -71.56 53.69
C ALA A 407 -4.31 -71.65 54.99
N ALA A 408 -5.23 -70.71 55.23
CA ALA A 408 -6.12 -70.72 56.39
C ALA A 408 -7.04 -71.95 56.43
N LYS A 409 -7.56 -72.40 55.27
CA LYS A 409 -8.35 -73.65 55.18
C LYS A 409 -7.52 -74.88 55.57
N LYS A 410 -6.29 -75.00 55.05
CA LYS A 410 -5.38 -76.11 55.37
C LYS A 410 -5.05 -76.16 56.87
N VAL A 411 -4.80 -75.01 57.50
CA VAL A 411 -4.56 -74.92 58.95
C VAL A 411 -5.80 -75.36 59.74
N LYS A 412 -6.99 -74.90 59.37
CA LYS A 412 -8.25 -75.27 60.04
C LYS A 412 -8.59 -76.76 59.90
N GLU A 413 -8.28 -77.37 58.76
CA GLU A 413 -8.49 -78.79 58.53
C GLU A 413 -7.50 -79.66 59.32
N ALA A 414 -6.22 -79.26 59.36
CA ALA A 414 -5.20 -79.90 60.18
C ALA A 414 -5.57 -79.88 61.68
N ALA A 415 -6.07 -78.74 62.18
CA ALA A 415 -6.51 -78.60 63.57
C ALA A 415 -7.69 -79.53 63.92
N LYS A 416 -8.70 -79.63 63.04
CA LYS A 416 -9.84 -80.57 63.22
C LYS A 416 -9.39 -82.03 63.25
N ASN A 417 -8.42 -82.40 62.41
CA ASN A 417 -7.88 -83.75 62.36
C ASN A 417 -7.05 -84.08 63.61
N ALA A 418 -6.29 -83.11 64.14
CA ALA A 418 -5.56 -83.25 65.40
C ALA A 418 -6.52 -83.48 66.59
N VAL A 419 -7.57 -82.67 66.72
CA VAL A 419 -8.59 -82.84 67.79
C VAL A 419 -9.25 -84.22 67.71
N LYS A 420 -9.63 -84.70 66.52
CA LYS A 420 -10.22 -86.05 66.35
C LYS A 420 -9.27 -87.16 66.79
N LYS A 421 -7.97 -87.05 66.45
CA LYS A 421 -6.95 -88.01 66.88
C LYS A 421 -6.80 -87.99 68.40
N ASN A 422 -6.72 -86.80 69.00
CA ASN A 422 -6.53 -86.66 70.44
C ASN A 422 -7.74 -87.21 71.22
N LYS A 423 -8.98 -86.95 70.79
CA LYS A 423 -10.19 -87.56 71.41
C LYS A 423 -10.17 -89.09 71.38
N ARG A 424 -9.64 -89.71 70.32
CA ARG A 424 -9.51 -91.17 70.23
C ARG A 424 -8.48 -91.71 71.23
N VAL A 425 -7.35 -91.01 71.41
CA VAL A 425 -6.31 -91.41 72.36
C VAL A 425 -6.86 -91.39 73.79
N VAL A 426 -7.60 -90.33 74.18
CA VAL A 426 -8.24 -90.25 75.50
C VAL A 426 -9.21 -91.41 75.73
N LYS A 427 -10.10 -91.72 74.77
CA LYS A 427 -11.02 -92.87 74.88
C LYS A 427 -10.31 -94.22 74.93
N SER A 428 -9.19 -94.37 74.21
CA SER A 428 -8.40 -95.61 74.26
C SER A 428 -7.72 -95.79 75.61
N SER A 429 -7.23 -94.71 76.22
CA SER A 429 -6.46 -94.79 77.47
C SER A 429 -7.22 -95.48 78.61
N VAL A 430 -8.53 -95.24 78.75
CA VAL A 430 -9.37 -95.92 79.75
C VAL A 430 -9.66 -97.38 79.40
N LYS A 431 -9.71 -97.72 78.11
CA LYS A 431 -9.84 -99.10 77.64
C LYS A 431 -8.54 -99.89 77.87
N ASP A 432 -7.40 -99.27 77.64
CA ASP A 432 -6.07 -99.87 77.78
C ASP A 432 -5.72 -100.22 79.23
N VAL A 433 -6.36 -99.56 80.20
CA VAL A 433 -6.29 -99.87 81.65
C VAL A 433 -7.52 -100.63 82.17
N ASN A 434 -8.25 -101.30 81.25
CA ASN A 434 -9.39 -102.15 81.56
C ASN A 434 -10.49 -101.42 82.38
N TYR A 435 -10.75 -100.15 82.08
CA TYR A 435 -11.75 -99.32 82.75
C TYR A 435 -11.63 -99.31 84.28
N PHE A 436 -10.38 -99.47 84.77
CA PHE A 436 -10.01 -99.54 86.17
C PHE A 436 -10.66 -100.73 86.94
N SER A 437 -10.98 -101.84 86.27
CA SER A 437 -11.51 -103.06 86.92
C SER A 437 -10.41 -104.09 87.25
N VAL A 438 -10.56 -104.76 88.39
CA VAL A 438 -9.74 -105.90 88.82
C VAL A 438 -10.44 -107.19 88.33
N GLY A 439 -10.19 -107.57 87.07
CA GLY A 439 -10.88 -108.69 86.38
C GLY A 439 -11.71 -108.22 85.18
N GLU A 440 -12.66 -109.03 84.70
CA GLU A 440 -13.49 -108.68 83.53
C GLU A 440 -14.41 -107.49 83.85
N ALA A 441 -14.30 -106.41 83.07
CA ALA A 441 -15.05 -105.19 83.32
C ALA A 441 -16.55 -105.39 83.06
N SER A 442 -17.39 -105.07 84.06
CA SER A 442 -18.85 -105.15 83.87
C SER A 442 -19.35 -104.13 82.85
N PRO A 443 -20.39 -104.43 82.06
CA PRO A 443 -20.94 -103.49 81.07
C PRO A 443 -21.32 -102.13 81.65
N LYS A 444 -21.78 -102.09 82.90
CA LYS A 444 -22.14 -100.86 83.61
C LYS A 444 -20.92 -99.99 83.95
N GLN A 445 -19.82 -100.60 84.36
CA GLN A 445 -18.57 -99.88 84.68
C GLN A 445 -17.93 -99.29 83.43
N ILE A 446 -17.96 -100.01 82.31
CA ILE A 446 -17.50 -99.52 81.02
C ILE A 446 -18.31 -98.28 80.60
N ASP A 447 -19.63 -98.36 80.73
CA ASP A 447 -20.53 -97.25 80.39
C ASP A 447 -20.31 -96.03 81.30
N ASP A 448 -20.23 -96.21 82.62
CA ASP A 448 -19.99 -95.12 83.57
C ASP A 448 -18.63 -94.42 83.31
N VAL A 449 -17.56 -95.18 83.03
CA VAL A 449 -16.23 -94.60 82.71
C VAL A 449 -16.22 -93.90 81.36
N LEU A 450 -16.83 -94.48 80.32
CA LEU A 450 -16.87 -93.86 79.00
C LEU A 450 -17.75 -92.61 78.98
N ASN A 451 -18.86 -92.59 79.72
CA ASN A 451 -19.72 -91.42 79.88
C ASN A 451 -18.97 -90.28 80.59
N ASP A 452 -18.20 -90.59 81.62
CA ASP A 452 -17.33 -89.61 82.28
C ASP A 452 -16.26 -89.05 81.33
N VAL A 453 -15.59 -89.93 80.57
CA VAL A 453 -14.61 -89.51 79.55
C VAL A 453 -15.28 -88.64 78.48
N ASP A 454 -16.47 -88.99 78.01
CA ASP A 454 -17.19 -88.22 77.00
C ASP A 454 -17.65 -86.85 77.52
N LYS A 455 -18.06 -86.78 78.78
CA LYS A 455 -18.42 -85.52 79.44
C LYS A 455 -17.19 -84.63 79.67
N LEU A 456 -16.05 -85.22 80.00
CA LEU A 456 -14.78 -84.52 80.09
C LEU A 456 -14.34 -84.00 78.71
N LEU A 457 -14.36 -84.85 77.67
CA LEU A 457 -14.04 -84.47 76.28
C LEU A 457 -14.99 -83.43 75.66
N GLY A 458 -16.17 -83.23 76.25
CA GLY A 458 -17.12 -82.18 75.89
C GLY A 458 -16.76 -80.80 76.45
N ASN A 459 -15.95 -80.74 77.50
CA ASN A 459 -15.61 -79.52 78.23
C ASN A 459 -14.13 -79.12 78.14
N VAL A 460 -13.33 -79.88 77.39
CA VAL A 460 -11.91 -79.63 77.16
C VAL A 460 -11.71 -78.99 75.78
N ASP A 461 -10.92 -77.91 75.69
CA ASP A 461 -10.56 -77.29 74.40
C ASP A 461 -9.42 -78.02 73.67
N ALA A 462 -9.02 -77.54 72.49
CA ALA A 462 -8.05 -78.26 71.66
C ALA A 462 -6.66 -78.36 72.28
N ASP A 463 -6.24 -77.33 73.03
CA ASP A 463 -4.92 -77.24 73.64
C ASP A 463 -4.90 -78.05 74.94
N GLU A 464 -5.94 -77.91 75.77
CA GLU A 464 -6.15 -78.72 76.96
C GLU A 464 -6.27 -80.22 76.61
N LEU A 465 -6.87 -80.56 75.47
CA LEU A 465 -7.00 -81.93 74.98
C LEU A 465 -5.65 -82.50 74.51
N ALA A 466 -4.82 -81.68 73.87
CA ALA A 466 -3.47 -82.09 73.47
C ALA A 466 -2.57 -82.32 74.70
N GLU A 467 -2.70 -81.46 75.72
CA GLU A 467 -1.99 -81.60 76.98
C GLU A 467 -2.43 -82.86 77.76
N LEU A 468 -3.74 -83.11 77.85
CA LEU A 468 -4.29 -84.34 78.43
C LEU A 468 -3.74 -85.59 77.71
N VAL A 469 -3.74 -85.59 76.37
CA VAL A 469 -3.17 -86.70 75.59
C VAL A 469 -1.67 -86.87 75.84
N SER A 470 -0.92 -85.78 75.96
CA SER A 470 0.52 -85.84 76.31
C SER A 470 0.72 -86.52 77.66
N LYS A 471 -0.03 -86.08 78.69
CA LYS A 471 0.02 -86.68 80.03
C LYS A 471 -0.41 -88.15 80.04
N LEU A 472 -1.46 -88.50 79.29
CA LEU A 472 -1.92 -89.89 79.15
C LEU A 472 -0.91 -90.79 78.42
N ASN A 473 -0.22 -90.28 77.40
CA ASN A 473 0.84 -91.02 76.73
C ASN A 473 2.03 -91.30 77.67
N VAL A 474 2.33 -90.38 78.59
CA VAL A 474 3.37 -90.57 79.63
C VAL A 474 2.91 -91.59 80.68
N ALA A 475 1.62 -91.56 81.07
CA ALA A 475 1.05 -92.52 82.02
C ALA A 475 0.99 -93.96 81.46
N GLY A 476 0.87 -94.13 80.14
CA GLY A 476 0.94 -95.43 79.47
C GLY A 476 -0.22 -96.35 79.86
N LYS A 477 0.10 -97.58 80.30
CA LYS A 477 -0.89 -98.61 80.71
C LYS A 477 -0.99 -98.77 82.23
N ASP A 478 -0.46 -97.81 82.98
CA ASP A 478 -0.52 -97.83 84.44
C ASP A 478 -1.87 -97.26 84.90
N ALA A 479 -2.74 -98.14 85.42
CA ALA A 479 -4.09 -97.78 85.82
C ALA A 479 -4.13 -96.68 86.90
N ALA A 480 -3.13 -96.61 87.79
CA ALA A 480 -3.10 -95.59 88.83
C ALA A 480 -2.73 -94.22 88.25
N LYS A 481 -1.71 -94.16 87.39
CA LYS A 481 -1.26 -92.91 86.75
C LYS A 481 -2.25 -92.39 85.73
N VAL A 482 -2.90 -93.27 84.96
CA VAL A 482 -3.96 -92.87 84.02
C VAL A 482 -5.13 -92.26 84.80
N LYS A 483 -5.51 -92.84 85.93
CA LYS A 483 -6.57 -92.28 86.79
C LYS A 483 -6.17 -90.92 87.37
N GLU A 484 -4.94 -90.79 87.87
CA GLU A 484 -4.40 -89.52 88.40
C GLU A 484 -4.44 -88.41 87.34
N VAL A 485 -4.01 -88.69 86.10
CA VAL A 485 -4.07 -87.72 85.00
C VAL A 485 -5.51 -87.29 84.68
N PHE A 486 -6.48 -88.22 84.73
CA PHE A 486 -7.89 -87.87 84.58
C PHE A 486 -8.41 -87.03 85.76
N SER A 487 -8.07 -87.38 87.00
CA SER A 487 -8.47 -86.65 88.21
C SER A 487 -7.87 -85.24 88.27
N GLU A 488 -6.60 -85.06 87.90
CA GLU A 488 -5.95 -83.75 87.81
C GLU A 488 -6.62 -82.87 86.75
N THR A 489 -6.96 -83.45 85.60
CA THR A 489 -7.63 -82.75 84.51
C THR A 489 -9.06 -82.40 84.90
N THR A 490 -9.78 -83.32 85.54
CA THR A 490 -11.09 -83.07 86.16
C THR A 490 -11.01 -81.93 87.17
N GLY A 491 -10.05 -81.96 88.10
CA GLY A 491 -9.85 -80.92 89.10
C GLY A 491 -9.56 -79.55 88.51
N SER A 492 -8.76 -79.50 87.44
CA SER A 492 -8.45 -78.27 86.70
C SER A 492 -9.70 -77.71 86.00
N LEU A 493 -10.52 -78.57 85.39
CA LEU A 493 -11.77 -78.16 84.73
C LEU A 493 -12.85 -77.71 85.72
N VAL A 494 -12.90 -78.33 86.90
CA VAL A 494 -13.77 -77.91 88.00
C VAL A 494 -13.33 -76.56 88.56
N GLY A 495 -12.02 -76.35 88.77
CA GLY A 495 -11.46 -75.08 89.20
C GLY A 495 -11.67 -73.94 88.19
N ALA A 496 -11.71 -74.26 86.88
CA ALA A 496 -12.04 -73.33 85.81
C ALA A 496 -13.56 -73.12 85.60
N GLY A 497 -14.42 -73.82 86.36
CA GLY A 497 -15.88 -73.72 86.25
C GLY A 497 -16.50 -74.41 85.03
N LYS A 498 -15.73 -75.22 84.29
CA LYS A 498 -16.19 -75.96 83.09
C LYS A 498 -16.90 -77.28 83.45
N LEU A 499 -16.69 -77.82 84.65
CA LEU A 499 -17.35 -79.02 85.19
C LEU A 499 -17.73 -78.81 86.67
N LYS A 500 -18.73 -79.53 87.20
CA LYS A 500 -19.08 -79.54 88.63
C LYS A 500 -18.56 -80.83 89.30
N GLU A 501 -18.23 -80.81 90.58
CA GLU A 501 -17.69 -81.97 91.32
C GLU A 501 -18.61 -83.23 91.31
N GLY A 502 -19.91 -83.05 91.08
CA GLY A 502 -20.89 -84.13 90.95
C GLY A 502 -21.10 -84.66 89.52
N ASP A 503 -20.43 -84.07 88.53
CA ASP A 503 -20.69 -84.35 87.12
C ASP A 503 -20.05 -85.64 86.61
N LEU A 504 -18.98 -86.10 87.25
CA LEU A 504 -18.26 -87.34 86.95
C LEU A 504 -18.43 -88.33 88.11
N LYS A 505 -18.71 -89.60 87.80
CA LYS A 505 -19.00 -90.62 88.82
C LYS A 505 -17.79 -91.45 89.21
N VAL A 506 -16.88 -91.69 88.27
CA VAL A 506 -15.74 -92.62 88.36
C VAL A 506 -14.39 -91.89 88.21
N LEU A 507 -14.32 -90.86 87.35
CA LEU A 507 -13.11 -90.06 87.09
C LEU A 507 -13.07 -88.78 87.93
N LYS A 508 -13.11 -88.95 89.26
CA LYS A 508 -13.05 -87.85 90.24
C LYS A 508 -11.63 -87.49 90.62
#